data_AF-A0A819ZLI2-F1
#
_entry.id   AF-A0A819ZLI2-F1
#
_cell.length_a   1.000
_cell.length_b   1.000
_cell.length_c   1.000
_cell.angle_alpha   90.00
_cell.angle_beta   90.00
_cell.angle_gamma   90.00
#
_symmetry.space_group_name_H-M   'P 1'
#
loop_
_entity.id
_entity.type
_entity.pdbx_description
1 polymer ?
#
loop_
_entity_poly.entity_id
_entity_poly.type
_entity_poly.pdbx_seq_one_letter_code
_entity_poly.pdbx_strand_id
1 'polypeptide(L)'
;MAMGLKKSNWRSVIVNRMPPRPYLDTLTGGYRRIPVLQVGADVYCDTHLILRTLDRLQPNSPALFSNSVTQPLCWWWDKAIFVPALKLRLGLIGDQLPKEWLADRQKF
;
A
#
# COMPACT_ATOMS: atom_id res chain seq x y z
N MET A 1 10.43 -0.89 -2.17
CA MET A 1 11.47 -0.48 -1.20
C MET A 1 11.55 -1.43 -0.01
N ALA A 2 10.49 -1.59 0.80
CA ALA A 2 10.53 -2.41 2.03
C ALA A 2 11.03 -3.85 1.84
N MET A 3 10.57 -4.56 0.80
CA MET A 3 11.07 -5.91 0.47
C MET A 3 12.59 -5.96 0.27
N GLY A 4 13.17 -4.93 -0.36
CA GLY A 4 14.61 -4.82 -0.59
C GLY A 4 15.40 -4.54 0.70
N LEU A 5 14.89 -3.64 1.56
CA LEU A 5 15.47 -3.37 2.89
C LEU A 5 15.50 -4.64 3.75
N LYS A 6 14.46 -5.46 3.62
CA LYS A 6 14.32 -6.75 4.32
C LYS A 6 15.06 -7.91 3.66
N LYS A 7 15.66 -7.70 2.48
CA LYS A 7 16.28 -8.76 1.67
C LYS A 7 15.36 -9.96 1.47
N SER A 8 14.04 -9.72 1.45
CA SER A 8 13.04 -10.78 1.26
C SER A 8 13.11 -11.27 -0.18
N ASN A 9 13.00 -12.59 -0.39
CA ASN A 9 12.66 -13.13 -1.71
C ASN A 9 11.16 -12.97 -1.91
N TRP A 10 10.74 -12.32 -2.99
CA TRP A 10 9.33 -12.04 -3.28
C TRP A 10 9.02 -12.27 -4.76
N ARG A 11 7.73 -12.46 -5.05
CA ARG A 11 7.21 -12.50 -6.42
C ARG A 11 6.31 -11.30 -6.65
N SER A 12 6.41 -10.69 -7.83
CA SER A 12 5.55 -9.57 -8.22
C SER A 12 4.32 -10.11 -8.93
N VAL A 13 3.14 -9.72 -8.47
CA VAL A 13 1.88 -9.95 -9.18
C VAL A 13 1.34 -8.58 -9.58
N ILE A 14 1.32 -8.33 -10.89
CA ILE A 14 0.82 -7.08 -11.43
C ILE A 14 -0.71 -7.15 -11.47
N VAL A 15 -1.36 -6.15 -10.88
CA VAL A 15 -2.81 -6.01 -10.89
C VAL A 15 -3.20 -4.73 -11.61
N ASN A 16 -4.41 -4.71 -12.16
CA ASN A 16 -4.96 -3.50 -12.79
C ASN A 16 -4.95 -2.33 -11.81
N ARG A 17 -4.63 -1.13 -12.29
CA ARG A 17 -4.57 0.08 -11.44
C ARG A 17 -5.95 0.50 -10.92
N MET A 18 -6.99 0.28 -11.71
CA MET A 18 -8.39 0.55 -11.37
C MET A 18 -9.17 -0.76 -11.22
N PRO A 19 -10.19 -0.80 -10.33
CA PRO A 19 -11.20 -1.86 -10.34
C PRO A 19 -11.95 -1.94 -11.68
N PRO A 20 -12.54 -3.10 -12.05
CA PRO A 20 -12.59 -4.34 -11.27
C PRO A 20 -11.28 -5.13 -11.28
N ARG A 21 -10.99 -5.86 -10.20
CA ARG A 21 -9.81 -6.73 -10.06
C ARG A 21 -10.26 -8.13 -9.62
N PRO A 22 -10.91 -8.92 -10.50
CA PRO A 22 -11.63 -10.13 -10.08
C PRO A 22 -10.78 -11.10 -9.25
N TYR A 23 -9.55 -11.37 -9.66
CA TYR A 23 -8.65 -12.27 -8.93
C TYR A 23 -8.21 -11.72 -7.56
N LEU A 24 -7.92 -10.42 -7.48
CA LEU A 24 -7.53 -9.80 -6.20
C LEU A 24 -8.73 -9.68 -5.28
N ASP A 25 -9.89 -9.30 -5.82
CA ASP A 25 -11.13 -9.11 -5.07
C ASP A 25 -11.57 -10.45 -4.44
N THR A 26 -11.41 -11.58 -5.14
CA THR A 26 -11.65 -12.91 -4.56
C THR A 26 -10.67 -13.24 -3.43
N LEU A 27 -9.39 -12.92 -3.57
CA LEU A 27 -8.37 -13.20 -2.55
C LEU A 27 -8.55 -12.35 -1.30
N THR A 28 -8.98 -11.09 -1.46
CA THR A 28 -9.03 -10.11 -0.36
C THR A 28 -10.42 -9.92 0.23
N GLY A 29 -11.44 -10.61 -0.31
CA GLY A 29 -12.83 -10.41 0.09
C GLY A 29 -13.37 -9.02 -0.28
N GLY A 30 -12.87 -8.43 -1.36
CA GLY A 30 -13.30 -7.11 -1.84
C GLY A 30 -12.51 -5.93 -1.27
N TYR A 31 -11.38 -6.15 -0.59
CA TYR A 31 -10.49 -5.05 -0.23
C TYR A 31 -9.93 -4.37 -1.49
N ARG A 32 -10.23 -3.07 -1.64
CA ARG A 32 -9.99 -2.34 -2.90
C ARG A 32 -8.62 -1.68 -3.00
N ARG A 33 -7.89 -1.49 -1.90
CA ARG A 33 -6.60 -0.76 -1.92
C ARG A 33 -5.46 -1.71 -2.28
N ILE A 34 -4.41 -1.12 -2.84
CA ILE A 34 -3.13 -1.79 -3.13
C ILE A 34 -2.03 -0.97 -2.46
N PRO A 35 -0.92 -1.57 -2.01
CA PRO A 35 -0.52 -2.98 -2.18
C PRO A 35 -1.20 -3.96 -1.20
N VAL A 36 -1.09 -5.26 -1.51
CA VAL A 36 -1.48 -6.41 -0.67
C VAL A 36 -0.30 -7.39 -0.65
N LEU A 37 -0.06 -8.05 0.48
CA LEU A 37 0.94 -9.13 0.60
C LEU A 37 0.22 -10.47 0.79
N GLN A 38 0.63 -11.49 0.05
CA GLN A 38 0.16 -12.86 0.23
C GLN A 38 1.33 -13.77 0.63
N VAL A 39 1.10 -14.61 1.64
CA VAL A 39 2.02 -15.68 2.07
C VAL A 39 1.21 -16.96 2.21
N GLY A 40 1.32 -17.87 1.24
CA GLY A 40 0.45 -19.04 1.19
C GLY A 40 -1.03 -18.62 1.07
N ALA A 41 -1.85 -19.01 2.05
CA ALA A 41 -3.27 -18.64 2.13
C ALA A 41 -3.52 -17.36 2.95
N ASP A 42 -2.49 -16.80 3.60
CA ASP A 42 -2.62 -15.58 4.41
C ASP A 42 -2.50 -14.33 3.53
N VAL A 43 -3.46 -13.42 3.65
CA VAL A 43 -3.53 -12.19 2.86
C VAL A 43 -3.53 -10.97 3.80
N TYR A 44 -2.46 -10.18 3.71
CA TYR A 44 -2.25 -8.99 4.53
C TYR A 44 -2.58 -7.73 3.72
N CYS A 45 -3.63 -7.05 4.16
CA CYS A 45 -4.07 -5.76 3.62
C CYS A 45 -3.52 -4.62 4.48
N ASP A 46 -3.27 -3.46 3.87
CA ASP A 46 -2.64 -2.27 4.48
C ASP A 46 -1.10 -2.33 4.62
N THR A 47 -0.44 -1.25 4.20
CA THR A 47 1.02 -1.17 4.19
C THR A 47 1.63 -1.28 5.59
N HIS A 48 1.02 -0.73 6.65
CA HIS A 48 1.58 -0.85 8.01
C HIS A 48 1.54 -2.30 8.51
N LEU A 49 0.45 -3.03 8.22
CA LEU A 49 0.35 -4.45 8.53
C LEU A 49 1.35 -5.28 7.74
N ILE A 50 1.53 -4.97 6.46
CA ILE A 50 2.54 -5.60 5.60
C ILE A 50 3.94 -5.40 6.18
N LEU A 51 4.32 -4.16 6.55
CA LEU A 51 5.64 -3.86 7.09
C LEU A 51 5.91 -4.64 8.39
N ARG A 52 4.95 -4.69 9.32
CA ARG A 52 5.05 -5.51 10.55
C ARG A 52 5.18 -7.00 10.26
N THR A 53 4.49 -7.48 9.22
CA THR A 53 4.58 -8.88 8.80
C THR A 53 5.95 -9.18 8.20
N LEU A 54 6.53 -8.25 7.43
CA LEU A 54 7.89 -8.40 6.93
C LEU A 54 8.94 -8.42 8.05
N ASP A 55 8.77 -7.61 9.11
CA ASP A 55 9.62 -7.70 10.30
C ASP A 55 9.57 -9.09 10.94
N ARG A 56 8.37 -9.68 11.05
CA ARG A 56 8.20 -11.04 11.60
C ARG A 56 8.79 -12.13 10.71
N LEU A 57 8.64 -12.01 9.39
CA LEU A 57 9.14 -13.01 8.43
C LEU A 57 10.65 -12.94 8.23
N GLN A 58 11.27 -11.77 8.43
CA GLN A 58 12.71 -11.56 8.25
C GLN A 58 13.33 -10.92 9.51
N PRO A 59 13.37 -11.64 10.65
CA PRO A 59 13.80 -11.09 11.94
C PRO A 59 15.28 -10.70 11.97
N ASN A 60 16.12 -11.31 11.13
CA ASN A 60 17.57 -11.07 11.08
C ASN A 60 17.96 -9.81 10.30
N SER A 61 17.00 -9.13 9.67
CA SER A 61 17.23 -7.91 8.90
C SER A 61 16.85 -6.67 9.72
N PRO A 62 17.40 -5.48 9.42
CA PRO A 62 17.10 -4.27 10.19
C PRO A 62 15.60 -4.06 10.38
N ALA A 63 15.18 -3.77 11.60
CA ALA A 63 13.76 -3.56 11.93
C ALA A 63 13.22 -2.32 11.19
N LEU A 64 12.05 -2.45 10.57
CA LEU A 64 11.37 -1.30 9.93
C LEU A 64 10.79 -0.36 10.97
N PHE A 65 10.40 -0.91 12.13
CA PHE A 65 9.99 -0.16 13.31
C PHE A 65 11.01 -0.40 14.44
N SER A 66 12.02 0.47 14.52
CA SER A 66 13.15 0.29 15.43
C SER A 66 12.89 0.77 16.86
N ASN A 67 11.92 1.67 17.06
CA ASN A 67 11.54 2.19 18.37
C ASN A 67 10.05 2.55 18.45
N SER A 68 9.59 2.91 19.65
CA SER A 68 8.20 3.27 19.95
C SER A 68 7.70 4.50 19.19
N VAL A 69 8.61 5.35 18.70
CA VAL A 69 8.26 6.59 17.97
C VAL A 69 8.15 6.34 16.47
N THR A 70 8.80 5.30 15.92
CA THR A 70 8.82 5.06 14.47
C THR A 70 7.41 4.89 13.91
N GLN A 71 6.58 4.10 14.57
CA GLN A 71 5.22 3.84 14.10
C GLN A 71 4.32 5.09 14.08
N PRO A 72 4.14 5.83 15.19
CA PRO A 72 3.32 7.04 15.17
C PRO A 72 3.88 8.09 14.20
N LEU A 73 5.20 8.19 14.06
CA LEU A 73 5.82 9.07 13.08
C LEU A 73 5.48 8.68 11.63
N CYS A 74 5.55 7.39 11.28
CA CYS A 74 5.15 6.91 9.95
C CYS A 74 3.68 7.21 9.68
N TRP A 75 2.80 6.97 10.66
CA TRP A 75 1.37 7.26 10.51
C TRP A 75 1.09 8.75 10.34
N TRP A 76 1.79 9.60 11.09
CA TRP A 76 1.72 11.05 10.93
C TRP A 76 2.24 11.47 9.55
N TRP A 77 3.37 10.92 9.10
CA TRP A 77 3.99 11.22 7.81
C TRP A 77 3.05 10.89 6.64
N ASP A 78 2.40 9.72 6.68
CA ASP A 78 1.42 9.32 5.67
C ASP A 78 0.31 10.38 5.55
N LYS A 79 -0.19 10.91 6.66
CA LYS A 79 -1.24 11.94 6.64
C LYS A 79 -0.72 13.32 6.25
N ALA A 80 0.43 13.70 6.79
CA ALA A 80 1.01 15.03 6.62
C ALA A 80 1.52 15.27 5.19
N ILE A 81 1.99 14.22 4.51
CA ILE A 81 2.63 14.36 3.20
C ILE A 81 1.76 13.82 2.06
N PHE A 82 1.18 12.63 2.20
CA PHE A 82 0.49 12.01 1.06
C PHE A 82 -0.71 12.81 0.58
N VAL A 83 -1.57 13.28 1.51
CA VAL A 83 -2.79 14.01 1.15
C VAL A 83 -2.46 15.36 0.51
N PRO A 84 -1.57 16.21 1.07
CA PRO A 84 -1.18 17.46 0.41
C PRO A 84 -0.48 17.24 -0.93
N ALA A 85 0.44 16.27 -1.04
CA ALA A 85 1.12 15.96 -2.29
C ALA A 85 0.13 15.50 -3.37
N LEU A 86 -0.84 14.66 -3.00
CA LEU A 86 -1.92 14.24 -3.89
C LEU A 86 -2.76 15.44 -4.34
N LYS A 87 -3.19 16.31 -3.42
CA LYS A 87 -3.97 17.52 -3.75
C LYS A 87 -3.20 18.45 -4.69
N LEU A 88 -1.91 18.69 -4.42
CA LEU A 88 -1.05 19.48 -5.29
C LEU A 88 -0.99 18.86 -6.69
N ARG A 89 -0.74 17.56 -6.79
CA ARG A 89 -0.71 16.88 -8.10
C ARG A 89 -2.04 17.02 -8.81
N LEU A 90 -3.15 16.72 -8.14
CA LEU A 90 -4.50 16.84 -8.73
C LEU A 90 -4.83 18.28 -9.13
N GLY A 91 -4.40 19.29 -8.39
CA GLY A 91 -4.57 20.68 -8.77
C GLY A 91 -3.78 21.07 -10.03
N LEU A 92 -2.61 20.45 -10.25
CA LEU A 92 -1.76 20.72 -11.41
C LEU A 92 -2.21 20.01 -12.70
N ILE A 93 -2.88 18.85 -12.60
CA ILE A 93 -3.28 18.04 -13.77
C ILE A 93 -4.77 17.74 -13.83
N GLY A 94 -5.58 18.40 -13.01
CA GLY A 94 -6.98 18.04 -12.75
C GLY A 94 -7.82 17.88 -14.03
N ASP A 95 -7.66 18.81 -14.96
CA ASP A 95 -8.43 18.85 -16.21
C ASP A 95 -8.02 17.73 -17.21
N GLN A 96 -6.86 17.10 -17.01
CA GLN A 96 -6.33 16.04 -17.86
C GLN A 96 -6.70 14.63 -17.36
N LEU A 97 -7.35 14.54 -16.20
CA LEU A 97 -7.66 13.25 -15.58
C LEU A 97 -8.89 12.61 -16.25
N PRO A 98 -8.83 11.30 -16.59
CA PRO A 98 -9.99 10.58 -17.08
C PRO A 98 -11.15 10.64 -16.08
N LYS A 99 -12.36 10.98 -16.55
CA LYS A 99 -13.56 11.10 -15.70
C LYS A 99 -13.88 9.80 -14.95
N GLU A 100 -13.65 8.65 -15.60
CA GLU A 100 -13.82 7.32 -14.99
C GLU A 100 -12.88 7.11 -13.80
N TRP A 101 -11.66 7.62 -13.89
CA TRP A 101 -10.69 7.55 -12.79
C TRP A 101 -11.14 8.42 -11.61
N LEU A 102 -11.64 9.63 -11.87
CA LEU A 102 -12.18 10.50 -10.81
C LEU A 102 -13.40 9.87 -10.12
N ALA A 103 -14.32 9.28 -10.90
CA ALA A 103 -15.49 8.59 -10.36
C ALA A 103 -15.11 7.37 -9.50
N ASP A 104 -14.06 6.62 -9.86
CA ASP A 104 -13.52 5.55 -9.01
C ASP A 104 -12.99 6.09 -7.68
N ARG A 105 -12.28 7.22 -7.71
CA ARG A 105 -11.64 7.81 -6.52
C ARG A 105 -12.60 8.51 -5.57
N GLN A 106 -13.74 8.99 -6.06
CA GLN A 106 -14.81 9.54 -5.22
C GLN A 106 -15.51 8.46 -4.37
N LYS A 107 -15.39 7.19 -4.72
CA LYS A 107 -15.94 6.06 -3.94
C LYS A 107 -15.07 5.66 -2.74
N PHE A 108 -14.09 6.49 -2.34
CA PHE A 108 -13.12 6.22 -1.27
C PHE A 108 -13.17 7.27 -0.15
#